data_AF-A0A387HE02-F1
#
_entry.id   AF-A0A387HE02-F1
#
_cell.length_a   1.000
_cell.length_b   1.000
_cell.length_c   1.000
_cell.angle_alpha   90.00
_cell.angle_beta   90.00
_cell.angle_gamma   90.00
#
_symmetry.space_group_name_H-M   'P 1'
#
loop_
_entity.id
_entity.type
_entity.pdbx_description
1 polymer ?
#
loop_
_entity_poly.entity_id
_entity_poly.type
_entity_poly.pdbx_seq_one_letter_code
_entity_poly.pdbx_strand_id
1 'polypeptide(L)'
;MVTPSRAPSPSRTTPGPVRGRPLRARSVWSGVLIGVGIAAFVDETVFHQLLHWHHFYDRSTPGVGLVSDGLFHAFGWFAVVIGLFMVADLRHRAGLVGRALAGGVLTGTGAFQLYDGTVQHKLMGLHQIRYHVDLTPYDLTWNILAVVFLGVGVVLLRSARSSKSLSAPGR
;
A
#
# COMPACT_ATOMS: atom_id res chain seq x y z
N MET A 1 47.88 38.98 39.94
CA MET A 1 47.85 37.67 39.27
C MET A 1 46.41 37.19 39.27
N VAL A 2 45.66 37.44 38.18
CA VAL A 2 44.22 37.15 38.08
C VAL A 2 44.05 35.88 37.26
N THR A 3 43.46 34.85 37.84
CA THR A 3 43.11 33.59 37.15
C THR A 3 41.84 33.80 36.32
N PRO A 4 41.78 33.35 35.04
CA PRO A 4 40.56 33.44 34.27
C PRO A 4 39.60 32.31 34.67
N SER A 5 38.38 32.70 35.02
CA SER A 5 37.24 31.81 35.25
C SER A 5 36.87 31.09 33.95
N ARG A 6 36.85 29.76 33.99
CA ARG A 6 36.53 28.90 32.84
C ARG A 6 35.00 28.85 32.68
N ALA A 7 34.49 29.40 31.58
CA ALA A 7 33.07 29.33 31.25
C ALA A 7 32.59 27.87 31.10
N PRO A 8 31.37 27.53 31.56
CA PRO A 8 30.82 26.19 31.45
C PRO A 8 30.54 25.83 29.98
N SER A 9 30.96 24.63 29.56
CA SER A 9 30.68 24.11 28.22
C SER A 9 29.18 23.90 27.99
N PRO A 10 28.65 24.22 26.81
CA PRO A 10 27.25 23.99 26.50
C PRO A 10 26.96 22.49 26.52
N SER A 11 26.02 22.07 27.36
CA SER A 11 25.51 20.71 27.42
C SER A 11 24.97 20.32 26.04
N ARG A 12 25.58 19.33 25.37
CA ARG A 12 24.99 18.67 24.20
C ARG A 12 23.66 18.08 24.63
N THR A 13 22.56 18.75 24.31
CA THR A 13 21.23 18.15 24.31
C THR A 13 21.23 17.04 23.27
N THR A 14 21.39 15.81 23.72
CA THR A 14 21.18 14.62 22.88
C THR A 14 19.74 14.65 22.37
N PRO A 15 19.51 14.58 21.04
CA PRO A 15 18.15 14.46 20.52
C PRO A 15 17.52 13.21 21.14
N GLY A 16 16.39 13.40 21.83
CA GLY A 16 15.64 12.29 22.42
C GLY A 16 15.28 11.26 21.33
N PRO A 17 15.09 9.97 21.70
CA PRO A 17 14.87 8.91 20.74
C PRO A 17 13.67 9.26 19.85
N VAL A 18 13.92 9.40 18.54
CA VAL A 18 12.87 9.53 17.53
C VAL A 18 11.99 8.28 17.66
N ARG A 19 10.81 8.47 18.26
CA ARG A 19 9.91 7.38 18.67
C ARG A 19 9.69 6.46 17.46
N GLY A 20 9.94 5.15 17.56
CA GLY A 20 9.87 4.23 16.40
C GLY A 20 8.46 3.93 15.83
N ARG A 21 7.41 4.61 16.30
CA ARG A 21 6.00 4.40 15.90
C ARG A 21 5.63 5.11 14.58
N PRO A 22 6.04 6.35 14.29
CA PRO A 22 5.80 7.05 13.03
C PRO A 22 6.54 6.42 11.84
N LEU A 23 7.78 5.93 12.02
CA LEU A 23 8.56 5.28 10.94
C LEU A 23 7.93 3.96 10.47
N ARG A 24 7.43 3.16 11.42
CA ARG A 24 6.67 1.94 11.11
C ARG A 24 5.38 2.30 10.35
N ALA A 25 4.61 3.28 10.81
CA ALA A 25 3.38 3.69 10.14
C ALA A 25 3.65 4.19 8.71
N ARG A 26 4.72 4.96 8.50
CA ARG A 26 5.17 5.37 7.16
C ARG A 26 5.55 4.17 6.29
N SER A 27 6.21 3.15 6.85
CA SER A 27 6.51 1.91 6.11
C SER A 27 5.21 1.18 5.69
N VAL A 28 4.19 1.15 6.55
CA VAL A 28 2.88 0.58 6.21
C VAL A 28 2.23 1.36 5.07
N TRP A 29 2.13 2.68 5.18
CA TRP A 29 1.48 3.51 4.17
C TRP A 29 2.20 3.49 2.82
N SER A 30 3.54 3.49 2.85
CA SER A 30 4.35 3.27 1.65
C SER A 30 4.02 1.93 0.99
N GLY A 31 3.89 0.87 1.79
CA GLY A 31 3.46 -0.44 1.32
C GLY A 31 2.05 -0.42 0.74
N VAL A 32 1.09 0.20 1.43
CA VAL A 32 -0.31 0.28 0.96
C VAL A 32 -0.39 0.96 -0.41
N LEU A 33 0.31 2.09 -0.60
CA LEU A 33 0.33 2.79 -1.89
C LEU A 33 0.94 1.93 -3.01
N ILE A 34 2.06 1.25 -2.73
CA ILE A 34 2.67 0.31 -3.68
C ILE A 34 1.70 -0.84 -4.00
N GLY A 35 1.05 -1.40 -2.99
CA GLY A 35 0.11 -2.52 -3.15
C GLY A 35 -1.12 -2.17 -3.97
N VAL A 36 -1.72 -1.01 -3.71
CA VAL A 36 -2.83 -0.45 -4.51
C VAL A 36 -2.38 -0.22 -5.94
N GLY A 37 -1.23 0.43 -6.14
CA GLY A 37 -0.73 0.75 -7.47
C GLY A 37 -0.37 -0.49 -8.29
N ILE A 38 0.23 -1.53 -7.68
CA ILE A 38 0.50 -2.81 -8.35
C ILE A 38 -0.81 -3.52 -8.72
N ALA A 39 -1.79 -3.54 -7.81
CA ALA A 39 -3.08 -4.16 -8.08
C ALA A 39 -3.78 -3.49 -9.25
N ALA A 40 -3.86 -2.15 -9.25
CA ALA A 40 -4.43 -1.36 -10.34
C ALA A 40 -3.69 -1.57 -11.66
N PHE A 41 -2.35 -1.59 -11.64
CA PHE A 41 -1.55 -1.84 -12.83
C PHE A 41 -1.79 -3.24 -13.42
N VAL A 42 -1.81 -4.28 -12.58
CA VAL A 42 -2.06 -5.66 -13.02
C VAL A 42 -3.47 -5.77 -13.57
N ASP A 43 -4.45 -5.20 -12.89
CA ASP A 43 -5.86 -5.20 -13.28
C ASP A 43 -6.04 -4.62 -14.69
N GLU A 44 -5.55 -3.40 -14.87
CA GLU A 44 -5.67 -2.70 -16.14
C GLU A 44 -4.85 -3.36 -17.25
N THR A 45 -3.58 -3.71 -16.98
CA THR A 45 -2.73 -4.31 -18.02
C THR A 45 -3.29 -5.66 -18.46
N VAL A 46 -3.65 -6.52 -17.51
CA VAL A 46 -4.06 -7.89 -17.83
C VAL A 46 -5.50 -7.92 -18.30
N PHE A 47 -6.45 -7.37 -17.55
CA PHE A 47 -7.86 -7.53 -17.84
C PHE A 47 -8.40 -6.49 -18.81
N HIS A 48 -7.95 -5.23 -18.73
CA HIS A 48 -8.45 -4.19 -19.64
C HIS A 48 -7.72 -4.23 -21.00
N GLN A 49 -6.39 -4.28 -20.98
CA GLN A 49 -5.59 -4.09 -22.19
C GLN A 49 -5.26 -5.39 -22.92
N LEU A 50 -4.81 -6.43 -22.21
CA LEU A 50 -4.39 -7.69 -22.85
C LEU A 50 -5.58 -8.61 -23.15
N LEU A 51 -6.43 -8.83 -22.15
CA LEU A 51 -7.54 -9.76 -22.27
C LEU A 51 -8.83 -9.11 -22.77
N HIS A 52 -8.94 -7.78 -22.71
CA HIS A 52 -10.11 -7.01 -23.13
C HIS A 52 -11.41 -7.51 -22.47
N TRP A 53 -11.34 -7.88 -21.18
CA TRP A 53 -12.49 -8.39 -20.45
C TRP A 53 -13.49 -7.29 -20.09
N HIS A 54 -13.00 -6.09 -19.78
CA HIS A 54 -13.80 -4.92 -19.40
C HIS A 54 -12.95 -3.64 -19.49
N HIS A 55 -13.59 -2.46 -19.50
CA HIS A 55 -12.95 -1.19 -19.21
C HIS A 55 -13.32 -0.72 -17.80
N PHE A 56 -12.64 0.31 -17.29
CA PHE A 56 -12.93 0.90 -15.98
C PHE A 56 -14.34 1.50 -15.89
N TYR A 57 -14.88 1.96 -17.02
CA TYR A 57 -16.24 2.48 -17.10
C TYR A 57 -16.95 2.03 -18.37
N ASP A 58 -17.72 0.95 -18.26
CA ASP A 58 -18.43 0.31 -19.38
C ASP A 58 -19.84 0.88 -19.62
N ARG A 59 -20.29 1.84 -18.80
CA ARG A 59 -21.64 2.44 -18.92
C ARG A 59 -21.74 3.54 -19.98
N SER A 60 -20.78 3.60 -20.91
CA SER A 60 -20.69 4.64 -21.93
C SER A 60 -20.11 4.07 -23.24
N THR A 61 -19.52 4.92 -24.07
CA THR A 61 -18.89 4.52 -25.33
C THR A 61 -17.51 3.90 -25.07
N PRO A 62 -16.99 3.07 -26.01
CA PRO A 62 -15.64 2.53 -25.91
C PRO A 62 -14.55 3.60 -25.77
N GLY A 63 -14.74 4.76 -26.41
CA GLY A 63 -13.82 5.89 -26.27
C GLY A 63 -13.77 6.45 -24.84
N VAL A 64 -14.90 6.51 -24.14
CA VAL A 64 -14.94 6.90 -22.72
C VAL A 64 -14.31 5.82 -21.84
N GLY A 65 -14.57 4.54 -22.14
CA GLY A 65 -13.93 3.40 -21.47
C GLY A 65 -12.40 3.50 -21.53
N LEU A 66 -11.83 3.68 -22.73
CA LEU A 66 -10.39 3.85 -22.94
C LEU A 66 -9.80 5.06 -22.19
N VAL A 67 -10.49 6.20 -22.17
CA VAL A 67 -10.03 7.37 -21.40
C VAL A 67 -10.06 7.08 -19.91
N SER A 68 -11.10 6.40 -19.43
CA SER A 68 -11.21 6.03 -18.01
C SER A 68 -10.13 5.04 -17.58
N ASP A 69 -9.75 4.10 -18.45
CA ASP A 69 -8.60 3.20 -18.23
C ASP A 69 -7.31 4.01 -18.06
N GLY A 70 -7.04 4.97 -18.95
CA GLY A 70 -5.83 5.80 -18.84
C GLY A 70 -5.77 6.64 -17.57
N LEU A 71 -6.91 7.14 -17.07
CA LEU A 71 -6.96 7.85 -15.77
C LEU A 71 -6.71 6.89 -14.61
N PHE A 72 -7.27 5.69 -14.67
CA PHE A 72 -7.04 4.65 -13.68
C PHE A 72 -5.57 4.18 -13.67
N HIS A 73 -4.95 4.05 -14.85
CA HIS A 73 -3.51 3.80 -15.00
C HIS A 73 -2.67 4.83 -14.28
N ALA A 74 -2.94 6.11 -14.58
CA ALA A 74 -2.20 7.21 -14.02
C ALA A 74 -2.29 7.21 -12.49
N PHE A 75 -3.49 6.97 -11.94
CA PHE A 75 -3.69 6.82 -10.50
C PHE A 75 -2.82 5.70 -9.91
N GLY A 76 -2.86 4.49 -10.49
CA GLY A 76 -2.07 3.35 -10.04
C GLY A 76 -0.56 3.64 -10.10
N TRP A 77 -0.11 4.21 -11.22
CA TRP A 77 1.29 4.59 -11.43
C TRP A 77 1.78 5.61 -10.40
N PHE A 78 1.03 6.69 -10.16
CA PHE A 78 1.38 7.67 -9.14
C PHE A 78 1.40 7.07 -7.73
N ALA A 79 0.49 6.15 -7.40
CA ALA A 79 0.50 5.46 -6.12
C ALA A 79 1.81 4.66 -5.92
N VAL A 80 2.27 3.92 -6.94
CA VAL A 80 3.57 3.22 -6.89
C VAL A 80 4.72 4.21 -6.72
N VAL A 81 4.77 5.26 -7.55
CA VAL A 81 5.85 6.26 -7.51
C VAL A 81 5.94 6.92 -6.14
N ILE A 82 4.83 7.42 -5.60
CA ILE A 82 4.79 8.04 -4.26
C ILE A 82 5.25 7.03 -3.20
N GLY A 83 4.75 5.79 -3.26
CA GLY A 83 5.14 4.74 -2.35
C GLY A 83 6.64 4.44 -2.39
N LEU A 84 7.26 4.40 -3.57
CA LEU A 84 8.70 4.21 -3.76
C LEU A 84 9.53 5.39 -3.24
N PHE A 85 9.09 6.63 -3.45
CA PHE A 85 9.74 7.80 -2.84
C PHE A 85 9.73 7.73 -1.30
N MET A 86 8.61 7.27 -0.72
CA MET A 86 8.55 7.02 0.72
C MET A 86 9.51 5.91 1.18
N VAL A 87 9.66 4.83 0.39
CA VAL A 87 10.67 3.79 0.67
C VAL A 87 12.07 4.38 0.63
N ALA A 88 12.38 5.20 -0.38
CA ALA A 88 13.69 5.82 -0.52
C ALA A 88 14.03 6.74 0.68
N ASP A 89 13.10 7.60 1.10
CA ASP A 89 13.27 8.45 2.30
C ASP A 89 13.45 7.59 3.58
N LEU A 90 12.65 6.53 3.75
CA LEU A 90 12.75 5.63 4.88
C LEU A 90 14.09 4.87 4.92
N ARG A 91 14.60 4.43 3.76
CA ARG A 91 15.92 3.79 3.65
C ARG A 91 17.04 4.77 3.98
N HIS A 92 16.99 5.97 3.43
CA HIS A 92 17.97 7.02 3.69
C HIS A 92 18.06 7.36 5.19
N ARG A 93 16.94 7.33 5.91
CA ARG A 93 16.86 7.58 7.36
C ARG A 93 17.05 6.34 8.25
N ALA A 94 17.44 5.19 7.68
CA ALA A 94 17.49 3.89 8.39
C ALA A 94 16.20 3.53 9.16
N GLY A 95 15.04 4.00 8.66
CA GLY A 95 13.73 3.87 9.29
C GLY A 95 12.79 2.86 8.61
N LEU A 96 13.24 2.20 7.54
CA LEU A 96 12.42 1.23 6.80
C LEU A 96 12.20 -0.04 7.62
N VAL A 97 10.92 -0.39 7.85
CA VAL A 97 10.55 -1.64 8.52
C VAL A 97 10.00 -2.62 7.48
N GLY A 98 10.83 -3.56 7.02
CA GLY A 98 10.49 -4.48 5.92
C GLY A 98 9.18 -5.25 6.11
N ARG A 99 8.93 -5.80 7.32
CA ARG A 99 7.66 -6.50 7.62
C ARG A 99 6.44 -5.57 7.56
N ALA A 100 6.61 -4.29 7.92
CA ALA A 100 5.54 -3.31 7.85
C ALA A 100 5.26 -2.87 6.40
N LEU A 101 6.32 -2.75 5.59
CA LEU A 101 6.21 -2.53 4.14
C LEU A 101 5.47 -3.69 3.48
N ALA A 102 5.94 -4.92 3.66
CA ALA A 102 5.34 -6.12 3.06
C ALA A 102 3.87 -6.31 3.50
N GLY A 103 3.58 -6.13 4.80
CA GLY A 103 2.21 -6.15 5.30
C GLY A 103 1.34 -5.04 4.69
N GLY A 104 1.92 -3.85 4.48
CA GLY A 104 1.27 -2.74 3.78
C GLY A 104 0.94 -3.08 2.32
N VAL A 105 1.89 -3.64 1.57
CA VAL A 105 1.69 -4.07 0.16
C VAL A 105 0.51 -5.03 0.06
N LEU A 106 0.54 -6.13 0.82
CA LEU A 106 -0.54 -7.13 0.77
C LEU A 106 -1.89 -6.57 1.22
N THR A 107 -1.89 -5.69 2.24
CA THR A 107 -3.11 -5.01 2.69
C THR A 107 -3.66 -4.08 1.60
N GLY A 108 -2.80 -3.30 0.94
CA GLY A 108 -3.20 -2.39 -0.14
C GLY A 108 -3.75 -3.14 -1.35
N THR A 109 -3.06 -4.20 -1.80
CA THR A 109 -3.51 -5.07 -2.89
C THR A 109 -4.86 -5.71 -2.58
N GLY A 110 -5.00 -6.36 -1.41
CA GLY A 110 -6.25 -7.01 -1.03
C GLY A 110 -7.40 -6.03 -0.83
N ALA A 111 -7.15 -4.87 -0.22
CA ALA A 111 -8.18 -3.84 -0.04
C ALA A 111 -8.64 -3.24 -1.36
N PHE A 112 -7.73 -2.95 -2.28
CA PHE A 112 -8.06 -2.46 -3.62
C PHE A 112 -8.94 -3.45 -4.38
N GLN A 113 -8.49 -4.72 -4.45
CA GLN A 113 -9.22 -5.75 -5.19
C GLN A 113 -10.60 -6.05 -4.58
N LEU A 114 -10.71 -5.99 -3.25
CA LEU A 114 -12.00 -6.17 -2.58
C LEU A 114 -12.94 -4.99 -2.84
N TYR A 115 -12.40 -3.76 -2.81
CA TYR A 115 -13.15 -2.55 -3.15
C TYR A 115 -13.67 -2.61 -4.59
N ASP A 116 -12.81 -2.91 -5.54
CA ASP A 116 -13.21 -3.06 -6.95
C ASP A 116 -14.29 -4.15 -7.12
N GLY A 117 -14.01 -5.36 -6.60
CA GLY A 117 -14.89 -6.52 -6.70
C GLY A 117 -16.27 -6.37 -6.06
N THR A 118 -16.41 -5.54 -5.02
CA THR A 118 -17.66 -5.38 -4.29
C THR A 118 -18.33 -4.04 -4.56
N VAL A 119 -17.57 -2.96 -4.55
CA VAL A 119 -18.11 -1.61 -4.72
C VAL A 119 -18.24 -1.26 -6.20
N GLN A 120 -17.18 -1.38 -6.99
CA GLN A 120 -17.24 -0.97 -8.39
C GLN A 120 -18.06 -1.94 -9.22
N HIS A 121 -17.85 -3.25 -9.04
CA HIS A 121 -18.56 -4.27 -9.80
C HIS A 121 -20.01 -4.49 -9.36
N LYS A 122 -20.30 -4.50 -8.04
CA LYS A 122 -21.62 -4.92 -7.54
C LYS A 122 -22.47 -3.77 -7.03
N LEU A 123 -21.90 -2.86 -6.24
CA LEU A 123 -22.68 -1.74 -5.69
C LEU A 123 -22.94 -0.65 -6.74
N MET A 124 -21.91 -0.23 -7.47
CA MET A 124 -21.98 0.84 -8.46
C MET A 124 -22.28 0.31 -9.86
N GLY A 125 -21.86 -0.92 -10.15
CA GLY A 125 -22.01 -1.55 -11.47
C GLY A 125 -21.34 -0.74 -12.58
N LEU A 126 -20.13 -0.23 -12.31
CA LEU A 126 -19.35 0.54 -13.30
C LEU A 126 -18.88 -0.34 -14.46
N HIS A 127 -18.50 -1.56 -14.12
CA HIS A 127 -18.05 -2.63 -15.01
C HIS A 127 -18.26 -3.99 -14.31
N GLN A 128 -18.07 -5.11 -15.01
CA GLN A 128 -18.02 -6.45 -14.43
C GLN A 128 -16.65 -7.08 -14.70
N ILE A 129 -16.19 -7.97 -13.82
CA ILE A 129 -14.92 -8.71 -14.00
C ILE A 129 -14.83 -9.34 -15.40
N ARG A 130 -15.96 -9.87 -15.89
CA ARG A 130 -16.05 -10.46 -17.23
C ARG A 130 -17.49 -10.44 -17.71
N TYR A 131 -17.67 -10.33 -19.02
CA TYR A 131 -18.99 -10.40 -19.66
C TYR A 131 -19.22 -11.71 -20.41
N HIS A 132 -20.51 -11.99 -20.68
CA HIS A 132 -20.98 -13.10 -21.53
C HIS A 132 -20.58 -14.51 -21.07
N VAL A 133 -20.36 -14.69 -19.78
CA VAL A 133 -20.04 -15.98 -19.14
C VAL A 133 -20.81 -16.11 -17.83
N ASP A 134 -20.83 -17.31 -17.25
CA ASP A 134 -21.18 -17.44 -15.82
C ASP A 134 -20.14 -16.69 -15.00
N LEU A 135 -20.59 -15.64 -14.31
CA LEU A 135 -19.73 -14.72 -13.59
C LEU A 135 -19.32 -15.26 -12.22
N THR A 136 -20.07 -16.21 -11.67
CA THR A 136 -19.89 -16.76 -10.33
C THR A 136 -18.45 -17.21 -10.02
N PRO A 137 -17.78 -18.02 -10.86
CA PRO A 137 -16.40 -18.43 -10.58
C PRO A 137 -15.40 -17.27 -10.61
N TYR A 138 -15.63 -16.25 -11.45
CA TYR A 138 -14.76 -15.08 -11.55
C TYR A 138 -14.92 -14.17 -10.34
N ASP A 139 -16.17 -13.85 -9.96
CA ASP A 139 -16.48 -13.07 -8.76
C ASP A 139 -15.93 -13.73 -7.49
N LEU A 140 -16.09 -15.06 -7.39
CA LEU A 140 -15.60 -15.80 -6.23
C LEU A 140 -14.07 -15.79 -6.18
N THR A 141 -13.41 -16.06 -7.31
CA THR A 141 -11.93 -16.05 -7.39
C THR A 141 -11.37 -14.67 -7.05
N TRP A 142 -11.96 -13.62 -7.60
CA TRP A 142 -11.54 -12.23 -7.36
C TRP A 142 -11.63 -11.85 -5.88
N ASN A 143 -12.78 -12.11 -5.25
CA ASN A 143 -13.00 -11.73 -3.86
C ASN A 143 -12.27 -12.64 -2.87
N ILE A 144 -12.11 -13.94 -3.16
CA ILE A 144 -11.29 -14.85 -2.32
C ILE A 144 -9.84 -14.37 -2.31
N LEU A 145 -9.25 -14.09 -3.47
CA LEU A 145 -7.87 -13.60 -3.54
C LEU A 145 -7.72 -12.26 -2.80
N ALA A 146 -8.70 -11.37 -2.93
CA ALA A 146 -8.71 -10.10 -2.22
C ALA A 146 -8.69 -10.30 -0.68
N VAL A 147 -9.55 -11.18 -0.16
CA VAL A 147 -9.61 -11.53 1.26
C VAL A 147 -8.34 -12.21 1.73
N VAL A 148 -7.74 -13.09 0.92
CA VAL A 148 -6.47 -13.76 1.25
C VAL A 148 -5.34 -12.74 1.37
N PHE A 149 -5.16 -11.86 0.38
CA PHE A 149 -4.14 -10.80 0.43
C PHE A 149 -4.35 -9.88 1.63
N LEU A 150 -5.59 -9.43 1.85
CA LEU A 150 -5.93 -8.57 2.97
C LEU A 150 -5.66 -9.25 4.33
N GLY A 151 -6.08 -10.51 4.47
CA GLY A 151 -5.88 -11.31 5.68
C GLY A 151 -4.40 -11.52 6.01
N VAL A 152 -3.62 -11.96 5.03
CA VAL A 152 -2.17 -12.15 5.18
C VAL A 152 -1.46 -10.83 5.50
N GLY A 153 -1.84 -9.74 4.82
CA GLY A 153 -1.33 -8.40 5.10
C GLY A 153 -1.61 -7.96 6.54
N VAL A 154 -2.86 -8.10 7.00
CA VAL A 154 -3.26 -7.76 8.37
C VAL A 154 -2.53 -8.61 9.41
N VAL A 155 -2.35 -9.91 9.16
CA VAL A 155 -1.58 -10.81 10.04
C VAL A 155 -0.12 -10.37 10.12
N LEU A 156 0.53 -10.07 8.99
CA LEU A 156 1.89 -9.54 8.95
C LEU A 156 2.03 -8.24 9.75
N LEU A 157 1.08 -7.31 9.59
CA LEU A 157 1.05 -6.05 10.32
C LEU A 157 0.82 -6.25 11.82
N ARG A 158 0.02 -7.24 12.22
CA ARG A 158 -0.20 -7.62 13.64
C ARG A 158 1.08 -8.20 14.24
N SER A 159 1.71 -9.18 13.59
CA SER A 159 2.92 -9.82 14.09
C SER A 159 4.11 -8.85 14.19
N ALA A 160 4.19 -7.87 13.27
CA ALA A 160 5.20 -6.81 13.34
C ALA A 160 5.05 -5.84 14.52
N ARG A 161 3.93 -5.90 15.27
CA ARG A 161 3.77 -5.16 16.55
C ARG A 161 4.30 -5.98 17.74
N SER A 162 4.12 -7.30 17.71
CA SER A 162 4.45 -8.19 18.83
C SER A 162 5.95 -8.43 19.00
N SER A 163 6.75 -8.39 17.92
CA SER A 163 8.20 -8.63 17.98
C SER A 163 9.00 -7.61 18.80
N LYS A 164 8.40 -6.47 19.22
CA LYS A 164 9.06 -5.50 20.11
C LYS A 164 8.94 -5.84 21.60
N SER A 165 8.16 -6.84 21.99
CA SER A 165 7.94 -7.19 23.41
C SER A 165 8.99 -8.13 24.01
N LEU A 166 9.89 -8.70 23.21
CA LEU A 166 10.79 -9.79 23.64
C LEU A 166 12.28 -9.39 23.75
N SER A 167 12.60 -8.09 23.72
CA SER A 167 13.99 -7.62 23.84
C SER A 167 14.21 -6.71 25.06
N ALA A 168 13.74 -7.16 26.22
CA ALA A 168 14.22 -6.66 27.50
C ALA A 168 14.71 -7.82 28.38
N PRO A 169 15.98 -8.26 28.23
CA PRO A 169 16.81 -8.56 29.39
C PRO A 169 17.34 -7.21 29.90
N GLY A 170 17.05 -6.73 31.11
CA GLY A 170 17.14 -7.44 32.36
C GLY A 170 18.50 -7.13 33.01
N ARG A 171 18.63 -5.91 33.54
CA ARG A 171 19.67 -5.36 34.45
C ARG A 171 21.13 -5.36 33.98
#